data_AF-A0A7C2G684-F1
#
_entry.id   AF-A0A7C2G684-F1
#
_cell.length_a   1.000
_cell.length_b   1.000
_cell.length_c   1.000
_cell.angle_alpha   90.00
_cell.angle_beta   90.00
_cell.angle_gamma   90.00
#
_symmetry.space_group_name_H-M   'P 1'
#
loop_
_entity.id
_entity.type
_entity.pdbx_description
1 polymer ?
#
loop_
_entity_poly.entity_id
_entity_poly.type
_entity_poly.pdbx_seq_one_letter_code
_entity_poly.pdbx_strand_id
1 'polypeptide(L)'
;MAGYPWRGAEVLTQPLYMVQISGGFHRELDPQTGQKLREDPVAPGLYLAAQRQPDGRYLTVEYNKYGNIRVAYWMNASCEILDQNGKPTQDALVCPVDPGKPHVMILVPPPMPNLVPSARVLQGGILRDDFDEDGKAEPGYLMTVGSGGRSGGVQAVAYWPDSRKAKYIYVLFGQQGGANFLTEDLLRFDVP
;
A
#
# COMPACT_ATOMS: atom_id res chain seq x y z
N MET A 1 13.35 16.83 5.88
CA MET A 1 12.13 15.99 5.91
C MET A 1 11.03 16.81 6.53
N ALA A 2 9.88 16.97 5.86
CA ALA A 2 8.69 17.44 6.56
C ALA A 2 8.36 16.39 7.64
N GLY A 3 8.13 16.82 8.88
CA GLY A 3 7.80 15.91 10.00
C GLY A 3 6.49 15.15 9.75
N TYR A 4 6.33 14.03 10.45
CA TYR A 4 5.08 13.27 10.48
C TYR A 4 4.25 13.65 11.73
N PRO A 5 2.91 13.74 11.66
CA PRO A 5 2.09 13.64 10.45
C PRO A 5 2.33 14.81 9.50
N TRP A 6 2.24 14.53 8.20
CA TRP A 6 2.15 15.60 7.22
C TRP A 6 0.76 16.24 7.35
N ARG A 7 0.66 17.56 7.47
CA ARG A 7 -0.62 18.27 7.59
C ARG A 7 -1.42 18.14 6.29
N GLY A 8 -2.16 17.05 6.16
CA GLY A 8 -2.93 16.73 4.96
C GLY A 8 -4.37 17.20 5.02
N ALA A 9 -4.95 17.37 3.83
CA ALA A 9 -6.38 17.62 3.70
C ALA A 9 -7.19 16.39 4.14
N GLU A 10 -8.45 16.62 4.52
CA GLU A 10 -9.41 15.52 4.64
C GLU A 10 -9.74 15.02 3.23
N VAL A 11 -9.38 13.77 2.94
CA VAL A 11 -9.57 13.12 1.63
C VAL A 11 -10.74 12.15 1.64
N LEU A 12 -11.12 11.64 2.82
CA LEU A 12 -12.31 10.82 3.01
C LEU A 12 -13.50 11.66 3.46
N THR A 13 -14.50 11.74 2.59
CA THR A 13 -15.73 12.51 2.83
C THR A 13 -16.98 11.64 2.93
N GLN A 14 -16.91 10.40 2.46
CA GLN A 14 -18.06 9.50 2.38
C GLN A 14 -18.31 8.77 3.72
N PRO A 15 -19.57 8.49 4.10
CA PRO A 15 -19.87 7.71 5.31
C PRO A 15 -19.31 6.28 5.26
N LEU A 16 -19.18 5.72 4.07
CA LEU A 16 -18.60 4.41 3.82
C LEU A 16 -17.65 4.54 2.63
N TYR A 17 -16.40 4.15 2.82
CA TYR A 17 -15.40 4.05 1.77
C TYR A 17 -14.99 2.58 1.62
N MET A 18 -15.09 2.05 0.40
CA MET A 18 -14.74 0.67 0.09
C MET A 18 -13.73 0.62 -1.05
N VAL A 19 -12.74 -0.25 -0.90
CA VAL A 19 -11.77 -0.57 -1.95
C VAL A 19 -11.91 -2.04 -2.27
N GLN A 20 -12.20 -2.34 -3.53
CA GLN A 20 -12.32 -3.71 -4.03
C GLN A 20 -11.10 -4.06 -4.86
N ILE A 21 -10.56 -5.25 -4.68
CA ILE A 21 -9.65 -5.87 -5.64
C ILE A 21 -10.47 -6.18 -6.89
N SER A 22 -10.05 -5.62 -8.02
CA SER A 22 -10.63 -5.91 -9.34
C SER A 22 -9.89 -7.04 -10.06
N GLY A 23 -8.67 -7.34 -9.62
CA GLY A 23 -7.85 -8.44 -10.11
C GLY A 23 -6.38 -8.22 -9.82
N GLY A 24 -5.52 -8.87 -10.59
CA GLY A 24 -4.08 -8.82 -10.38
C GLY A 24 -3.45 -10.19 -10.52
N PHE A 25 -2.22 -10.31 -10.04
CA PHE A 25 -1.47 -11.56 -10.06
C PHE A 25 -0.54 -11.68 -8.86
N HIS A 26 -0.21 -12.92 -8.55
CA HIS A 26 0.95 -13.30 -7.79
C HIS A 26 1.86 -14.12 -8.69
N ARG A 27 3.13 -13.75 -8.80
CA ARG A 27 4.12 -14.42 -9.64
C ARG A 27 5.33 -14.81 -8.81
N GLU A 28 5.87 -15.98 -9.16
CA GLU A 28 7.20 -16.39 -8.77
C GLU A 28 8.10 -16.22 -10.00
N LEU A 29 9.19 -15.47 -9.86
CA LEU A 29 10.12 -15.20 -10.96
C LEU A 29 11.48 -15.83 -10.67
N ASP A 30 12.13 -16.34 -11.70
CA ASP A 30 13.51 -16.76 -11.63
C ASP A 30 14.39 -15.54 -11.30
N PRO A 31 15.20 -15.59 -10.23
CA PRO A 31 15.92 -14.41 -9.75
C PRO A 31 17.11 -14.03 -10.63
N GLN A 32 17.58 -14.92 -11.52
CA GLN A 32 18.70 -14.66 -12.41
C GLN A 32 18.24 -14.08 -13.76
N THR A 33 17.11 -14.57 -14.26
CA THR A 33 16.61 -14.29 -15.61
C THR A 33 15.36 -13.42 -15.63
N GLY A 34 14.67 -13.28 -14.49
CA GLY A 34 13.36 -12.63 -14.40
C GLY A 34 12.23 -13.44 -15.05
N GLN A 35 12.50 -14.67 -15.50
CA GLN A 35 11.47 -15.49 -16.15
C GLN A 35 10.39 -15.90 -15.16
N LYS A 36 9.13 -15.85 -15.61
CA LYS A 36 7.99 -16.30 -14.83
C LYS A 36 8.01 -17.81 -14.64
N LEU A 37 8.21 -18.25 -13.40
CA LEU A 37 8.15 -19.66 -13.00
C LEU A 37 6.72 -20.10 -12.72
N ARG A 38 5.96 -19.22 -12.04
CA ARG A 38 4.56 -19.45 -11.68
C ARG A 38 3.78 -18.14 -11.71
N GLU A 39 2.49 -18.26 -12.00
CA GLU A 39 1.53 -17.16 -11.91
C GLU A 39 0.20 -17.68 -11.37
N ASP A 40 -0.29 -17.08 -10.31
CA ASP A 40 -1.64 -17.29 -9.79
C ASP A 40 -2.42 -15.97 -9.92
N PRO A 41 -3.59 -15.95 -10.58
CA PRO A 41 -4.41 -14.75 -10.65
C PRO A 41 -4.98 -14.40 -9.27
N VAL A 42 -5.15 -13.11 -9.00
CA VAL A 42 -5.85 -12.65 -7.79
C VAL A 42 -7.33 -12.49 -8.10
N ALA A 43 -8.17 -13.18 -7.34
CA ALA A 43 -9.62 -13.09 -7.48
C ALA A 43 -10.15 -11.72 -7.00
N PRO A 44 -11.24 -11.21 -7.60
CA PRO A 44 -11.92 -10.04 -7.08
C PRO A 44 -12.42 -10.24 -5.64
N GLY A 45 -12.40 -9.18 -4.85
CA GLY A 45 -12.79 -9.25 -3.44
C GLY A 45 -12.67 -7.91 -2.72
N LEU A 46 -13.16 -7.82 -1.49
CA LEU A 46 -13.00 -6.62 -0.69
C LEU A 46 -11.55 -6.53 -0.17
N TYR A 47 -10.90 -5.37 -0.32
CA TYR A 47 -9.58 -5.10 0.26
C TYR A 47 -9.68 -4.24 1.52
N LEU A 48 -10.52 -3.21 1.50
CA LEU A 48 -10.69 -2.27 2.61
C LEU A 48 -12.14 -1.82 2.71
N ALA A 49 -12.66 -1.74 3.92
CA ALA A 49 -13.90 -1.04 4.24
C ALA A 49 -13.68 -0.09 5.42
N ALA A 50 -13.97 1.19 5.23
CA ALA A 50 -13.86 2.24 6.24
C ALA A 50 -15.22 2.89 6.47
N GLN A 51 -15.76 2.74 7.68
CA GLN A 51 -17.04 3.31 8.07
C GLN A 51 -16.84 4.49 9.01
N ARG A 52 -17.37 5.65 8.62
CA ARG A 52 -17.33 6.86 9.43
C ARG A 52 -18.20 6.71 10.67
N GLN A 53 -17.63 7.06 11.82
CA GLN A 53 -18.29 7.07 13.11
C GLN A 53 -18.77 8.48 13.47
N PRO A 54 -19.67 8.63 14.47
CA PRO A 54 -20.21 9.93 14.85
C PRO A 54 -19.17 10.97 15.28
N ASP A 55 -18.01 10.54 15.77
CA ASP A 55 -16.90 11.40 16.16
C ASP A 55 -16.00 11.84 14.98
N GLY A 56 -16.38 11.47 13.75
CA GLY A 56 -15.68 11.81 12.52
C GLY A 56 -14.54 10.87 12.15
N ARG A 57 -14.13 9.94 13.01
CA ARG A 57 -13.12 8.91 12.71
C ARG A 57 -13.73 7.79 11.88
N TYR A 58 -12.87 7.00 11.25
CA TYR A 58 -13.25 5.82 10.49
C TYR A 58 -12.80 4.56 11.22
N LEU A 59 -13.75 3.65 11.47
CA LEU A 59 -13.43 2.27 11.81
C LEU A 59 -13.15 1.54 10.50
N THR A 60 -11.91 1.06 10.34
CA THR A 60 -11.42 0.49 9.09
C THR A 60 -11.06 -0.97 9.28
N VAL A 61 -11.46 -1.81 8.32
CA VAL A 61 -11.08 -3.23 8.25
C VAL A 61 -10.37 -3.45 6.93
N GLU A 62 -9.14 -3.97 6.99
CA GLU A 62 -8.40 -4.46 5.84
C GLU A 62 -8.51 -5.99 5.74
N TYR A 63 -8.64 -6.47 4.52
CA TYR A 63 -8.71 -7.87 4.17
C TYR A 63 -7.48 -8.24 3.33
N ASN A 64 -7.01 -9.48 3.47
CA ASN A 64 -5.99 -10.00 2.57
C ASN A 64 -6.59 -10.43 1.23
N LYS A 65 -5.73 -10.78 0.26
CA LYS A 65 -6.14 -11.24 -1.09
C LYS A 65 -7.01 -12.50 -1.11
N TYR A 66 -7.17 -13.19 0.02
CA TYR A 66 -8.02 -14.38 0.18
C TYR A 66 -9.35 -14.06 0.87
N GLY A 67 -9.64 -12.78 1.15
CA GLY A 67 -10.88 -12.33 1.80
C GLY A 67 -10.89 -12.48 3.33
N ASN A 68 -9.78 -12.88 3.95
CA ASN A 68 -9.69 -12.96 5.41
C ASN A 68 -9.35 -11.60 6.00
N ILE A 69 -9.91 -11.27 7.16
CA ILE A 69 -9.56 -10.06 7.90
C ILE A 69 -8.06 -10.12 8.24
N ARG A 70 -7.34 -9.09 7.80
CA ARG A 70 -5.92 -8.90 8.09
C ARG A 70 -5.74 -8.07 9.35
N VAL A 71 -6.44 -6.94 9.44
CA VAL A 71 -6.35 -6.00 10.57
C VAL A 71 -7.59 -5.10 10.62
N ALA A 72 -7.91 -4.61 11.80
CA ALA A 72 -8.86 -3.52 12.01
C ALA A 72 -8.21 -2.39 12.79
N TYR A 73 -8.47 -1.14 12.43
CA TYR A 73 -7.85 0.03 13.04
C TYR A 73 -8.73 1.28 12.92
N TRP A 74 -8.39 2.29 13.74
CA TRP A 74 -8.98 3.62 13.67
C TRP A 74 -8.17 4.50 12.73
N MET A 75 -8.86 5.30 11.92
CA MET A 75 -8.26 6.21 10.95
C MET A 75 -8.97 7.57 10.96
N ASN A 76 -8.27 8.66 10.69
CA ASN A 76 -8.89 9.97 10.49
C ASN A 76 -9.29 10.20 9.02
N ALA A 77 -9.96 11.32 8.72
CA ALA A 77 -10.37 11.66 7.36
C ALA A 77 -9.20 11.98 6.40
N SER A 78 -7.99 12.20 6.92
CA SER A 78 -6.75 12.39 6.16
C SER A 78 -6.02 11.07 5.85
N CYS A 79 -6.67 9.93 6.14
CA CYS A 79 -6.14 8.58 5.93
C CYS A 79 -4.91 8.21 6.75
N GLU A 80 -4.85 8.72 7.99
CA GLU A 80 -3.80 8.38 8.94
C GLU A 80 -4.34 7.42 9.99
N ILE A 81 -3.65 6.30 10.20
CA ILE A 81 -3.94 5.31 11.23
C ILE A 81 -3.61 5.91 12.60
N LEU A 82 -4.54 5.77 13.54
CA LEU A 82 -4.49 6.38 14.86
C LEU A 82 -4.01 5.40 15.93
N ASP A 83 -3.24 5.88 16.89
CA ASP A 83 -2.95 5.16 18.13
C ASP A 83 -4.17 5.15 19.08
N GLN A 84 -3.99 4.52 20.24
CA GLN A 84 -5.00 4.45 21.30
C GLN A 84 -5.41 5.83 21.85
N ASN A 85 -4.58 6.87 21.67
CA ASN A 85 -4.85 8.24 22.10
C ASN A 85 -5.44 9.10 20.97
N GLY A 86 -5.72 8.51 19.80
CA GLY A 86 -6.24 9.23 18.63
C GLY A 86 -5.18 10.03 17.87
N LYS A 87 -3.88 9.79 18.10
CA LYS A 87 -2.80 10.47 17.39
C LYS A 87 -2.40 9.70 16.12
N PRO A 88 -2.17 10.39 14.98
CA PRO A 88 -1.63 9.77 13.77
C PRO A 88 -0.31 9.03 14.03
N THR A 89 -0.17 7.83 13.48
CA THR A 89 1.03 6.98 13.62
C THR A 89 1.67 6.59 12.30
N GLN A 90 0.85 6.34 11.28
CA GLN A 90 1.26 5.95 9.93
C GLN A 90 0.11 6.19 8.95
N ASP A 91 0.40 6.08 7.66
CA ASP A 91 -0.58 6.23 6.60
C ASP A 91 -1.27 4.90 6.28
N ALA A 92 -2.58 4.96 6.04
CA ALA A 92 -3.30 3.86 5.42
C ALA A 92 -3.06 3.89 3.91
N LEU A 93 -2.74 2.72 3.35
CA LEU A 93 -2.64 2.58 1.90
C LEU A 93 -4.04 2.50 1.26
N VAL A 94 -4.10 2.68 -0.05
CA VAL A 94 -5.30 2.60 -0.91
C VAL A 94 -6.48 3.55 -0.58
N CYS A 95 -6.28 4.46 0.35
CA CYS A 95 -7.11 5.65 0.52
C CYS A 95 -6.97 6.63 -0.64
N PRO A 96 -7.94 7.52 -0.90
CA PRO A 96 -7.75 8.60 -1.86
C PRO A 96 -6.54 9.44 -1.45
N VAL A 97 -5.69 9.79 -2.42
CA VAL A 97 -4.44 10.48 -2.11
C VAL A 97 -4.59 11.99 -2.12
N ASP A 98 -3.96 12.66 -1.16
CA ASP A 98 -3.70 14.10 -1.24
C ASP A 98 -2.54 14.35 -2.24
N PRO A 99 -2.76 15.04 -3.37
CA PRO A 99 -1.73 15.27 -4.38
C PRO A 99 -0.50 16.02 -3.88
N GLY A 100 -0.62 16.78 -2.78
CA GLY A 100 0.48 17.54 -2.21
C GLY A 100 1.36 16.74 -1.25
N LYS A 101 0.95 15.52 -0.90
CA LYS A 101 1.63 14.72 0.14
C LYS A 101 2.94 14.15 -0.42
N PRO A 102 4.10 14.53 0.14
CA PRO A 102 5.40 14.21 -0.46
C PRO A 102 5.85 12.76 -0.23
N HIS A 103 5.25 12.07 0.73
CA HIS A 103 5.55 10.68 1.04
C HIS A 103 4.41 10.04 1.83
N VAL A 104 4.33 8.71 1.79
CA VAL A 104 3.57 7.91 2.76
C VAL A 104 4.53 7.16 3.67
N MET A 105 4.19 7.11 4.95
CA MET A 105 4.97 6.43 5.99
C MET A 105 4.18 5.25 6.54
N ILE A 106 4.81 4.07 6.55
CA ILE A 106 4.25 2.84 7.11
C ILE A 106 5.19 2.34 8.21
N LEU A 107 4.66 2.07 9.39
CA LEU A 107 5.43 1.48 10.47
C LEU A 107 5.68 0.00 10.21
N VAL A 108 6.93 -0.41 10.39
CA VAL A 108 7.33 -1.81 10.39
C VAL A 108 7.46 -2.25 11.83
N PRO A 109 6.68 -3.26 12.27
CA PRO A 109 6.79 -3.79 13.62
C PRO A 109 8.23 -4.19 13.93
N PRO A 110 8.73 -3.90 15.13
CA PRO A 110 10.07 -4.30 15.51
C PRO A 110 10.16 -5.84 15.58
N PRO A 111 11.33 -6.44 15.27
CA PRO A 111 11.51 -7.89 15.39
C PRO A 111 11.47 -8.37 16.86
N MET A 112 11.58 -7.45 17.82
CA MET A 112 11.53 -7.72 19.26
C MET A 112 10.68 -6.64 19.97
N PRO A 113 9.86 -7.00 20.98
CA PRO A 113 8.89 -6.09 21.60
C PRO A 113 9.43 -4.79 22.22
N ASN A 114 10.73 -4.73 22.54
CA ASN A 114 11.35 -3.59 23.24
C ASN A 114 12.16 -2.68 22.31
N LEU A 115 12.11 -2.89 21.00
CA LEU A 115 12.76 -2.01 20.02
C LEU A 115 11.75 -1.00 19.48
N VAL A 116 12.24 0.18 19.12
CA VAL A 116 11.44 1.18 18.42
C VAL A 116 11.09 0.65 17.02
N PRO A 117 9.82 0.74 16.57
CA PRO A 117 9.45 0.40 15.20
C PRO A 117 10.28 1.21 14.20
N SER A 118 10.66 0.58 13.08
CA SER A 118 11.21 1.32 11.94
C SER A 118 10.07 1.79 11.03
N ALA A 119 10.39 2.68 10.08
CA ALA A 119 9.42 3.18 9.12
C ALA A 119 9.89 2.89 7.69
N ARG A 120 8.96 2.44 6.85
CA ARG A 120 9.07 2.46 5.40
C ARG A 120 8.48 3.77 4.90
N VAL A 121 9.24 4.48 4.07
CA VAL A 121 8.81 5.75 3.49
C VAL A 121 8.79 5.60 1.98
N LEU A 122 7.60 5.62 1.40
CA LEU A 122 7.44 5.62 -0.06
C LEU A 122 7.38 7.09 -0.50
N GLN A 123 8.25 7.47 -1.44
CA GLN A 123 8.35 8.84 -1.94
C GLN A 123 7.29 9.10 -3.00
N GLY A 124 6.62 10.25 -2.90
CA GLY A 124 5.61 10.68 -3.86
C GLY A 124 6.23 11.11 -5.19
N GLY A 125 5.56 10.82 -6.28
CA GLY A 125 6.00 11.21 -7.62
C GLY A 125 5.16 10.61 -8.73
N ILE A 126 5.70 10.64 -9.95
CA ILE A 126 5.14 9.93 -11.10
C ILE A 126 5.86 8.59 -11.23
N LEU A 127 5.11 7.50 -11.14
CA LEU A 127 5.55 6.15 -11.42
C LEU A 127 5.70 6.01 -12.94
N ARG A 128 6.95 5.88 -13.40
CA ARG A 128 7.27 5.79 -14.84
C ARG A 128 7.30 4.35 -15.34
N ASP A 129 7.48 3.41 -14.43
CA ASP A 129 7.40 1.99 -14.73
C ASP A 129 5.94 1.58 -14.82
N ASP A 130 5.59 0.87 -15.88
CA ASP A 130 4.23 0.40 -16.18
C ASP A 130 3.92 -0.86 -15.37
N PHE A 131 3.81 -0.72 -14.05
CA PHE A 131 3.64 -1.86 -13.14
C PHE A 131 2.34 -2.63 -13.35
N ASP A 132 1.29 -1.99 -13.88
CA ASP A 132 0.01 -2.63 -14.16
C ASP A 132 -0.26 -2.91 -15.64
N GLU A 133 0.75 -2.75 -16.49
CA GLU A 133 0.78 -3.14 -17.91
C GLU A 133 -0.33 -2.45 -18.75
N ASP A 134 -0.69 -1.20 -18.43
CA ASP A 134 -1.71 -0.42 -19.13
C ASP A 134 -1.13 0.70 -20.03
N GLY A 135 0.19 0.85 -20.03
CA GLY A 135 0.95 1.78 -20.86
C GLY A 135 0.94 3.23 -20.36
N LYS A 136 0.50 3.49 -19.12
CA LYS A 136 0.42 4.85 -18.56
C LYS A 136 1.37 5.02 -17.39
N ALA A 137 1.70 6.29 -17.14
CA ALA A 137 2.43 6.68 -15.95
C ALA A 137 1.44 7.28 -14.95
N GLU A 138 1.49 6.84 -13.70
CA GLU A 138 0.55 7.27 -12.67
C GLU A 138 1.21 8.15 -11.60
N PRO A 139 0.45 9.09 -11.00
CA PRO A 139 0.83 9.60 -9.70
C PRO A 139 0.79 8.47 -8.66
N GLY A 140 1.79 8.44 -7.78
CA GLY A 140 1.88 7.40 -6.78
C GLY A 140 3.02 7.59 -5.79
N TYR A 141 3.27 6.54 -5.01
CA TYR A 141 4.39 6.47 -4.10
C TYR A 141 5.23 5.24 -4.39
N LEU A 142 6.55 5.40 -4.34
CA LEU A 142 7.51 4.34 -4.59
C LEU A 142 8.51 4.23 -3.45
N MET A 143 8.82 3.01 -3.05
CA MET A 143 10.01 2.71 -2.26
C MET A 143 10.76 1.57 -2.93
N THR A 144 12.08 1.75 -3.04
CA THR A 144 13.01 0.66 -3.33
C THR A 144 13.73 0.30 -2.04
N VAL A 145 13.72 -0.98 -1.68
CA VAL A 145 14.52 -1.51 -0.56
C VAL A 145 15.67 -2.32 -1.11
N GLY A 146 16.81 -2.29 -0.42
CA GLY A 146 17.93 -3.13 -0.77
C GLY A 146 19.03 -3.12 0.28
N SER A 147 19.69 -4.25 0.47
CA SER A 147 20.86 -4.38 1.34
C SER A 147 21.98 -5.09 0.60
N GLY A 148 22.95 -4.32 0.10
CA GLY A 148 24.27 -4.79 -0.33
C GLY A 148 24.29 -6.05 -1.21
N GLY A 149 23.32 -6.22 -2.12
CA GLY A 149 23.20 -7.37 -3.02
C GLY A 149 22.56 -8.64 -2.43
N ARG A 150 22.15 -8.63 -1.15
CA ARG A 150 21.55 -9.79 -0.47
C ARG A 150 20.03 -9.78 -0.45
N SER A 151 19.41 -8.62 -0.53
CA SER A 151 17.96 -8.51 -0.68
C SER A 151 17.64 -7.22 -1.40
N GLY A 152 16.51 -7.23 -2.10
CA GLY A 152 16.04 -6.11 -2.90
C GLY A 152 14.54 -6.18 -3.07
N GLY A 153 13.92 -5.03 -3.30
CA GLY A 153 12.51 -5.00 -3.60
C GLY A 153 12.01 -3.62 -3.97
N VAL A 154 10.82 -3.61 -4.55
CA VAL A 154 10.09 -2.43 -4.95
C VAL A 154 8.71 -2.54 -4.34
N GLN A 155 8.20 -1.43 -3.80
CA GLN A 155 6.81 -1.29 -3.44
C GLN A 155 6.29 0.00 -4.06
N ALA A 156 5.24 -0.12 -4.87
CA ALA A 156 4.57 1.01 -5.50
C ALA A 156 3.08 1.02 -5.15
N VAL A 157 2.53 2.21 -5.00
CA VAL A 157 1.08 2.45 -4.84
C VAL A 157 0.69 3.56 -5.79
N ALA A 158 -0.22 3.27 -6.71
CA ALA A 158 -0.64 4.19 -7.75
C ALA A 158 -2.08 4.63 -7.60
N TYR A 159 -2.38 5.79 -8.17
CA TYR A 159 -3.69 6.42 -8.12
C TYR A 159 -4.14 6.87 -9.51
N TRP A 160 -5.44 6.84 -9.74
CA TRP A 160 -6.01 7.48 -10.92
C TRP A 160 -5.79 8.99 -10.86
N PRO A 161 -5.30 9.64 -11.93
CA PRO A 161 -4.97 11.07 -11.90
C PRO A 161 -6.20 11.95 -11.66
N ASP A 162 -7.35 11.56 -12.20
CA ASP A 162 -8.58 12.37 -12.15
C ASP A 162 -9.31 12.21 -10.81
N SER A 163 -9.52 10.96 -10.37
CA SER A 163 -10.30 10.67 -9.16
C SER A 163 -9.47 10.60 -7.89
N ARG A 164 -8.13 10.46 -8.02
CA ARG A 164 -7.17 10.24 -6.92
C ARG A 164 -7.45 9.00 -6.08
N LYS A 165 -8.36 8.13 -6.54
CA LYS A 165 -8.66 6.85 -5.92
C LYS A 165 -7.57 5.85 -6.28
N ALA A 166 -7.35 4.87 -5.40
CA ALA A 166 -6.33 3.85 -5.59
C ALA A 166 -6.55 3.08 -6.91
N LYS A 167 -5.47 2.89 -7.66
CA LYS A 167 -5.43 2.13 -8.91
C LYS A 167 -4.82 0.75 -8.68
N TYR A 168 -3.62 0.71 -8.12
CA TYR A 168 -2.95 -0.55 -7.81
C TYR A 168 -1.96 -0.45 -6.64
N ILE A 169 -1.63 -1.61 -6.08
CA ILE A 169 -0.42 -1.85 -5.29
C ILE A 169 0.43 -2.87 -6.05
N TYR A 170 1.70 -2.56 -6.23
CA TYR A 170 2.71 -3.46 -6.77
C TYR A 170 3.79 -3.72 -5.74
N VAL A 171 4.20 -4.98 -5.60
CA VAL A 171 5.32 -5.40 -4.76
C VAL A 171 6.19 -6.38 -5.52
N LEU A 172 7.48 -6.11 -5.60
CA LEU A 172 8.50 -7.08 -6.00
C LEU A 172 9.46 -7.24 -4.85
N PHE A 173 9.78 -8.46 -4.46
CA PHE A 173 10.74 -8.72 -3.39
C PHE A 173 11.58 -9.97 -3.66
N GLY A 174 12.87 -9.87 -3.35
CA GLY A 174 13.82 -10.97 -3.44
C GLY A 174 14.82 -10.95 -2.28
N GLN A 175 15.23 -12.14 -1.85
CA GLN A 175 16.27 -12.32 -0.85
C GLN A 175 17.21 -13.47 -1.26
N GLN A 176 18.50 -13.18 -1.30
CA GLN A 176 19.58 -14.12 -1.51
C GLN A 176 19.64 -15.10 -0.31
N GLY A 177 19.64 -16.41 -0.62
CA GLY A 177 19.55 -17.46 0.40
C GLY A 177 18.14 -17.68 0.98
N GLY A 178 17.13 -16.96 0.45
CA GLY A 178 15.71 -17.24 0.69
C GLY A 178 15.16 -18.30 -0.26
N ALA A 179 13.90 -18.15 -0.68
CA ALA A 179 13.34 -18.98 -1.74
C ALA A 179 14.14 -18.82 -3.05
N ASN A 180 14.14 -19.86 -3.90
CA ASN A 180 14.81 -19.82 -5.21
C ASN A 180 14.09 -18.95 -6.25
N PHE A 181 13.23 -18.03 -5.81
CA PHE A 181 12.41 -17.18 -6.66
C PHE A 181 12.25 -15.78 -6.05
N LEU A 182 12.00 -14.78 -6.91
CA LEU A 182 11.45 -13.49 -6.52
C LEU A 182 9.94 -13.61 -6.40
N THR A 183 9.36 -12.89 -5.44
CA THR A 183 7.91 -12.76 -5.34
C THR A 183 7.48 -11.44 -5.94
N GLU A 184 6.54 -11.49 -6.88
CA GLU A 184 5.93 -10.33 -7.49
C GLU A 184 4.41 -10.38 -7.28
N ASP A 185 3.84 -9.36 -6.66
CA ASP A 185 2.40 -9.23 -6.42
C ASP A 185 1.90 -7.92 -7.03
N LEU A 186 0.83 -8.01 -7.81
CA LEU A 186 0.05 -6.87 -8.28
C LEU A 186 -1.39 -7.04 -7.81
N LEU A 187 -1.91 -6.02 -7.12
CA LEU A 187 -3.32 -5.88 -6.81
C LEU A 187 -3.86 -4.66 -7.54
N ARG A 188 -4.85 -4.86 -8.41
CA ARG A 188 -5.60 -3.77 -9.05
C ARG A 188 -6.87 -3.51 -8.26
N PHE A 189 -7.29 -2.25 -8.20
CA PHE A 189 -8.42 -1.83 -7.40
C PHE A 189 -9.53 -1.18 -8.22
N ASP A 190 -10.75 -1.36 -7.74
CA ASP A 190 -11.90 -0.54 -8.05
C ASP A 190 -12.40 0.12 -6.76
N VAL A 191 -12.77 1.39 -6.87
CA VAL A 191 -13.20 2.22 -5.74
C VAL A 191 -14.47 2.95 -6.17
N PRO A 192 -15.66 2.43 -5.79
CA PRO A 192 -16.95 3.00 -6.17
C PRO A 192 -17.14 4.45 -5.71
#